data_AF-A0AAP7DJS0-F1
#
_entry.id   AF-A0AAP7DJS0-F1
#
_cell.length_a   1.000
_cell.length_b   1.000
_cell.length_c   1.000
_cell.angle_alpha   90.00
_cell.angle_beta   90.00
_cell.angle_gamma   90.00
#
_symmetry.space_group_name_H-M   'P 1'
#
loop_
_entity.id
_entity.type
_entity.pdbx_description
1 polymer ?
#
loop_
_entity_poly.entity_id
_entity_poly.type
_entity_poly.pdbx_seq_one_letter_code
_entity_poly.pdbx_strand_id
1 'polypeptide(L)'
;MIVDSFFTGYKDIHEMRQGNVAVTTRFIMKLFSQGYILSSSIRVAYSLGEALMMSLFSFIILLILELLVRLLFRSVFNMNLEVGTKEGNMSYALVAGSLHVVGALIIAACV
;
A
#
# COMPACT_ATOMS: atom_id res chain seq x y z
N MET A 1 2.41 -11.19 1.96
CA MET A 1 1.50 -11.47 3.10
C MET A 1 2.12 -12.21 4.30
N ILE A 2 3.39 -12.63 4.31
CA ILE A 2 4.17 -12.80 5.57
C ILE A 2 4.97 -11.53 5.91
N VAL A 3 5.31 -10.75 4.88
CA VAL A 3 6.11 -9.51 4.99
C VAL A 3 5.31 -8.32 5.55
N ASP A 4 3.97 -8.32 5.51
CA ASP A 4 3.17 -7.20 6.05
C ASP A 4 3.37 -7.02 7.56
N SER A 5 3.58 -8.12 8.32
CA SER A 5 3.88 -8.06 9.76
C SER A 5 5.19 -7.35 10.10
N PHE A 6 6.10 -7.18 9.14
CA PHE A 6 7.37 -6.48 9.37
C PHE A 6 7.29 -4.99 9.04
N PHE A 7 6.26 -4.54 8.29
CA PHE A 7 6.16 -3.16 7.79
C PHE A 7 4.93 -2.38 8.26
N THR A 8 3.93 -3.03 8.85
CA THR A 8 2.84 -2.39 9.58
C THR A 8 3.03 -2.61 11.08
N GLY A 9 2.90 -1.58 11.92
CA GLY A 9 2.98 -1.71 13.38
C GLY A 9 1.88 -2.56 14.04
N TYR A 10 1.10 -3.32 13.26
CA TYR A 10 -0.01 -4.15 13.68
C TYR A 10 -0.32 -5.25 12.66
N LYS A 11 -1.09 -6.27 13.09
CA LYS A 11 -1.40 -7.46 12.28
C LYS A 11 -2.69 -7.24 11.48
N ASP A 12 -2.57 -6.85 10.21
CA ASP A 12 -3.72 -6.55 9.33
C ASP A 12 -4.83 -7.61 9.39
N ILE A 13 -4.48 -8.89 9.23
CA ILE A 13 -5.45 -10.01 9.26
C ILE A 13 -6.19 -10.12 10.60
N HIS A 14 -5.54 -9.80 11.71
CA HIS A 14 -6.16 -9.84 13.03
C HIS A 14 -7.20 -8.72 13.17
N GLU A 15 -6.82 -7.49 12.84
CA GLU A 15 -7.68 -6.31 12.88
C GLU A 15 -8.89 -6.49 11.94
N MET A 16 -8.68 -6.99 10.72
CA MET A 16 -9.76 -7.27 9.77
C MET A 16 -10.75 -8.30 10.32
N ARG A 17 -10.27 -9.37 10.98
CA ARG A 17 -11.13 -10.37 11.63
C ARG A 17 -11.93 -9.80 12.81
N GLN A 18 -11.41 -8.76 13.46
CA GLN A 18 -12.11 -8.03 14.52
C GLN A 18 -13.11 -7.00 13.98
N GLY A 19 -13.27 -6.89 12.66
CA GLY A 19 -14.22 -5.95 12.05
C GLY A 19 -13.67 -4.54 11.89
N ASN A 20 -12.35 -4.35 11.98
CA ASN A 20 -11.74 -3.04 11.76
C ASN A 20 -11.84 -2.62 10.29
N VAL A 21 -12.88 -1.83 9.98
CA VAL A 21 -13.19 -1.38 8.62
C VAL A 21 -12.10 -0.47 8.06
N ALA A 22 -11.43 0.31 8.92
CA ALA A 22 -10.33 1.19 8.50
C ALA A 22 -9.13 0.39 8.00
N VAL A 23 -8.67 -0.59 8.79
CA VAL A 23 -7.60 -1.50 8.37
C VAL A 23 -7.99 -2.27 7.11
N THR A 24 -9.23 -2.78 7.05
CA THR A 24 -9.75 -3.50 5.88
C THR A 24 -9.73 -2.64 4.63
N THR A 25 -10.16 -1.38 4.74
CA THR A 25 -10.20 -0.44 3.61
C THR A 25 -8.79 -0.13 3.10
N ARG A 26 -7.85 0.19 4.00
CA ARG A 26 -6.44 0.41 3.63
C ARG A 26 -5.86 -0.83 2.94
N PHE A 27 -6.15 -2.02 3.48
CA PHE A 27 -5.70 -3.29 2.90
C PHE A 27 -6.23 -3.50 1.48
N ILE A 28 -7.52 -3.26 1.24
CA ILE A 28 -8.13 -3.38 -0.10
C ILE A 28 -7.46 -2.42 -1.09
N MET A 29 -7.18 -1.18 -0.68
CA MET A 29 -6.48 -0.21 -1.53
C MET A 29 -5.04 -0.64 -1.87
N LYS A 30 -4.31 -1.23 -0.90
CA LYS A 30 -2.99 -1.83 -1.16
C LYS A 30 -3.08 -2.99 -2.15
N LEU A 31 -4.04 -3.89 -1.95
CA LEU A 31 -4.25 -5.05 -2.83
C LEU A 31 -4.60 -4.60 -4.26
N PHE A 32 -5.49 -3.63 -4.41
CA PHE A 32 -5.83 -3.03 -5.71
C PHE A 32 -4.58 -2.46 -6.40
N SER A 33 -3.78 -1.68 -5.66
CA SER A 33 -2.56 -1.07 -6.16
C SER A 33 -1.56 -2.11 -6.67
N GLN A 34 -1.41 -3.21 -5.93
CA GLN A 34 -0.56 -4.33 -6.33
C GLN A 34 -1.05 -5.02 -7.59
N GLY A 35 -2.36 -5.31 -7.67
CA GLY A 35 -2.97 -5.90 -8.84
C GLY A 35 -2.85 -5.01 -10.08
N TYR A 36 -3.00 -3.70 -9.92
CA TYR A 36 -2.91 -2.75 -11.04
C TYR A 36 -1.50 -2.65 -11.63
N ILE A 37 -0.47 -2.59 -10.79
CA ILE A 37 0.93 -2.61 -11.23
C ILE A 37 1.24 -3.93 -11.95
N LEU A 38 0.81 -5.06 -11.40
CA LEU A 38 1.05 -6.36 -12.02
C LEU A 38 0.35 -6.47 -13.37
N SER A 39 -0.91 -6.04 -13.45
CA SER A 39 -1.65 -5.98 -14.70
C SER A 39 -0.97 -5.10 -15.75
N SER A 40 -0.40 -3.97 -15.34
CA SER A 40 0.33 -3.07 -16.24
C SER A 40 1.65 -3.67 -16.70
N SER A 41 2.40 -4.29 -15.79
CA SER A 41 3.65 -5.01 -16.12
C SER A 41 3.41 -6.17 -17.09
N ILE A 42 2.33 -6.94 -16.92
CA ILE A 42 1.97 -8.05 -17.82
C ILE A 42 1.69 -7.56 -19.25
N ARG A 43 1.17 -6.34 -19.43
CA ARG A 43 0.85 -5.80 -20.76
C ARG A 43 2.09 -5.52 -21.62
N VAL A 44 3.22 -5.23 -20.99
CA VAL A 44 4.47 -4.85 -21.68
C VAL A 44 5.56 -5.93 -21.62
N ALA A 45 5.47 -6.88 -20.68
CA ALA A 45 6.45 -7.94 -20.50
C ALA A 45 6.43 -8.99 -21.63
N TYR A 46 7.59 -9.54 -21.96
CA TYR A 46 7.72 -10.70 -22.86
C TYR A 46 7.39 -12.03 -22.17
N SER A 47 7.46 -12.08 -20.83
CA SER A 47 7.16 -13.28 -20.04
C SER A 47 6.56 -12.95 -18.69
N LEU A 48 5.90 -13.94 -18.07
CA LEU A 48 5.36 -13.80 -16.71
C LEU A 48 6.47 -13.50 -15.68
N GLY A 49 7.64 -14.12 -15.83
CA GLY A 49 8.77 -13.89 -14.92
C GLY A 49 9.26 -12.44 -14.96
N GLU A 50 9.33 -11.86 -16.15
CA GLU A 50 9.68 -10.45 -16.34
C GLU A 50 8.62 -9.52 -15.74
N ALA A 51 7.33 -9.79 -15.97
CA ALA A 51 6.24 -9.03 -15.37
C ALA A 51 6.28 -9.03 -13.83
N LEU A 52 6.56 -10.20 -13.24
CA LEU A 52 6.72 -10.34 -11.79
C LEU A 52 7.92 -9.55 -11.27
N MET A 53 9.04 -9.54 -12.00
CA MET A 53 10.23 -8.77 -11.63
C MET A 53 9.97 -7.25 -11.70
N MET A 54 9.35 -6.76 -12.76
CA MET A 54 8.95 -5.35 -12.88
C MET A 54 7.97 -4.93 -11.77
N SER A 55 7.02 -5.81 -11.45
CA SER A 55 6.08 -5.59 -10.34
C SER A 55 6.78 -5.55 -8.99
N LEU A 56 7.79 -6.39 -8.77
CA LEU A 56 8.58 -6.40 -7.54
C LEU A 56 9.31 -5.07 -7.33
N PHE A 57 10.00 -4.55 -8.36
CA PHE A 57 10.66 -3.25 -8.28
C PHE A 57 9.65 -2.11 -8.05
N SER A 58 8.51 -2.16 -8.73
CA SER A 58 7.41 -1.21 -8.53
C SER A 58 6.87 -1.22 -7.10
N PHE A 59 6.75 -2.40 -6.47
CA PHE A 59 6.34 -2.51 -5.07
C PHE A 59 7.38 -1.95 -4.10
N ILE A 60 8.68 -2.11 -4.38
CA ILE A 60 9.74 -1.49 -3.59
C ILE A 60 9.63 0.03 -3.66
N ILE A 61 9.41 0.60 -4.85
CA ILE A 61 9.21 2.03 -5.02
C ILE A 61 7.99 2.52 -4.23
N LEU A 62 6.87 1.79 -4.29
CA LEU A 62 5.69 2.09 -3.47
C LEU A 62 5.98 2.10 -1.97
N LEU A 63 6.76 1.14 -1.46
CA LEU A 63 7.12 1.08 -0.04
C LEU A 63 7.98 2.28 0.38
N ILE A 64 8.91 2.71 -0.48
CA ILE A 64 9.74 3.90 -0.25
C ILE A 64 8.85 5.15 -0.22
N LEU A 65 7.95 5.31 -1.20
CA LEU A 65 6.99 6.42 -1.23
C LEU A 65 6.09 6.42 0.00
N GLU A 66 5.56 5.27 0.40
CA GLU A 66 4.74 5.12 1.59
C GLU A 66 5.51 5.54 2.86
N LEU A 67 6.79 5.14 2.98
CA LEU A 67 7.63 5.54 4.10
C LEU A 67 7.82 7.06 4.14
N LEU A 68 8.18 7.68 3.01
CA LEU A 68 8.39 9.13 2.93
C LEU A 68 7.13 9.90 3.30
N VAL A 69 5.96 9.47 2.79
CA VAL A 69 4.71 10.16 3.11
C VAL A 69 4.27 9.92 4.55
N ARG A 70 4.45 8.71 5.10
CA ARG A 70 4.20 8.47 6.54
C ARG A 70 5.06 9.38 7.43
N LEU A 71 6.34 9.55 7.09
CA LEU A 71 7.25 10.44 7.81
C LEU A 71 6.80 11.90 7.68
N LEU A 72 6.42 12.35 6.48
CA LEU A 72 5.86 13.69 6.26
C LEU A 72 4.62 13.94 7.13
N PHE A 73 3.65 13.03 7.11
CA PHE A 73 2.41 13.18 7.88
C PHE A 73 2.64 13.19 9.38
N ARG A 74 3.55 12.33 9.85
CA ARG A 74 3.92 12.28 11.26
C ARG A 74 4.66 13.55 11.71
N SER A 75 5.59 14.06 10.92
CA SER A 75 6.44 15.19 11.31
C SER A 75 5.77 16.55 11.11
N VAL A 76 5.00 16.74 10.03
CA VAL A 76 4.42 18.04 9.67
C VAL A 76 3.01 18.22 10.26
N PHE A 77 2.20 17.17 10.20
CA PHE A 77 0.78 17.23 10.59
C PHE A 77 0.51 16.57 11.95
N ASN A 78 1.54 16.01 12.61
CA ASN A 78 1.40 15.19 13.82
C ASN A 78 0.36 14.05 13.65
N MET A 79 0.22 13.55 12.42
CA MET A 79 -0.73 12.50 12.06
C MET A 79 -0.01 11.17 11.90
N ASN A 80 -0.14 10.29 12.90
CA ASN A 80 0.35 8.93 12.78
C ASN A 80 -0.69 8.06 12.05
N LEU A 81 -0.55 7.98 10.72
CA LEU A 81 -1.47 7.27 9.83
C LEU A 81 -1.66 5.79 10.20
N GLU A 82 -0.61 5.12 10.71
CA GLU A 82 -0.70 3.72 11.10
C GLU A 82 -1.50 3.54 12.37
N VAL A 83 -1.18 4.30 13.42
CA VAL A 83 -1.87 4.22 14.71
C VAL A 83 -3.34 4.57 14.53
N GLY A 84 -3.65 5.67 13.85
CA GLY A 84 -5.04 6.06 13.62
C GLY A 84 -5.82 5.04 12.78
N THR A 85 -5.20 4.43 11.76
CA THR A 85 -5.84 3.35 10.99
C THR A 85 -6.14 2.15 11.89
N LYS A 86 -5.20 1.75 12.75
CA LYS A 86 -5.37 0.66 13.70
C LYS A 86 -6.48 0.95 14.71
N GLU A 87 -6.61 2.20 15.16
CA GLU A 87 -7.69 2.64 16.06
C GLU A 87 -9.07 2.74 15.37
N GLY A 88 -9.18 2.34 14.11
CA GLY A 88 -10.43 2.33 13.37
C GLY A 88 -10.75 3.66 12.69
N ASN A 89 -9.81 4.62 12.64
CA ASN A 89 -10.02 5.89 12.00
C ASN A 89 -9.99 5.77 10.47
N MET A 90 -11.17 5.85 9.87
CA MET A 90 -11.35 5.74 8.42
C MET A 90 -10.64 6.82 7.62
N SER A 91 -10.53 8.06 8.10
CA SER A 91 -9.86 9.12 7.33
C SER A 91 -8.37 8.85 7.22
N TYR A 92 -7.75 8.31 8.28
CA TYR A 92 -6.34 7.92 8.30
C TYR A 92 -6.09 6.76 7.34
N ALA A 93 -7.00 5.78 7.31
CA ALA A 93 -6.95 4.66 6.38
C ALA A 93 -7.10 5.10 4.92
N LEU A 94 -8.03 6.01 4.63
CA LEU A 94 -8.28 6.53 3.29
C LEU A 94 -7.09 7.34 2.79
N VAL A 95 -6.51 8.21 3.62
CA VAL A 95 -5.28 8.94 3.29
C VAL A 95 -4.16 7.95 3.00
N ALA A 96 -3.87 7.02 3.93
CA ALA A 96 -2.80 6.04 3.75
C ALA A 96 -3.00 5.13 2.52
N GLY A 97 -4.23 4.66 2.31
CA GLY A 97 -4.58 3.78 1.19
C GLY A 97 -4.57 4.51 -0.16
N SER A 98 -5.03 5.75 -0.22
CA SER A 98 -5.02 6.56 -1.46
C SER A 98 -3.61 6.79 -1.99
N LEU A 99 -2.60 6.87 -1.11
CA LEU A 99 -1.19 6.99 -1.50
C LEU A 99 -0.70 5.77 -2.28
N HIS A 100 -1.13 4.56 -1.89
CA HIS A 100 -0.84 3.35 -2.65
C HIS A 100 -1.50 3.40 -4.02
N VAL A 101 -2.77 3.81 -4.09
CA VAL A 101 -3.53 3.86 -5.34
C VAL A 101 -2.90 4.86 -6.30
N VAL A 102 -2.66 6.09 -5.86
CA VAL A 102 -2.03 7.14 -6.68
C VAL A 102 -0.61 6.75 -7.06
N GLY A 103 0.18 6.21 -6.12
CA GLY A 103 1.54 5.74 -6.40
C GLY A 103 1.55 4.63 -7.45
N ALA A 104 0.61 3.68 -7.38
CA ALA A 104 0.49 2.62 -8.36
C ALA A 104 0.07 3.14 -9.74
N LEU A 105 -0.84 4.11 -9.79
CA LEU A 105 -1.22 4.76 -11.05
C LEU A 105 -0.02 5.45 -11.72
N ILE A 106 0.78 6.18 -10.94
CA ILE A 106 1.99 6.86 -11.45
C ILE A 106 3.02 5.84 -11.93
N ILE A 107 3.33 4.83 -11.12
CA ILE A 107 4.34 3.82 -11.48
C ILE A 107 3.90 3.05 -12.73
N ALA A 108 2.65 2.60 -12.77
CA ALA A 108 2.11 1.89 -13.93
C ALA A 108 2.03 2.74 -15.20
N ALA A 109 1.98 4.06 -15.10
CA ALA A 109 2.09 4.95 -16.26
C ALA A 109 3.53 5.08 -16.79
N CYS A 110 4.51 4.66 -15.98
CA CYS A 110 5.95 4.69 -16.29
C CYS A 110 6.54 3.30 -16.59
N VAL A 111 5.74 2.23 -16.48
CA VAL A 111 6.09 0.83 -16.81
C VAL A 111 5.48 0.50 -18.16
#